data_AF-A0A241XRS1-F1
#
_entry.id   AF-A0A241XRS1-F1
#
_cell.length_a   1.000
_cell.length_b   1.000
_cell.length_c   1.000
_cell.angle_alpha   90.00
_cell.angle_beta   90.00
_cell.angle_gamma   90.00
#
_symmetry.space_group_name_H-M   'P 1'
#
loop_
_entity.id
_entity.type
_entity.pdbx_description
1 polymer ?
#
loop_
_entity_poly.entity_id
_entity_poly.type
_entity_poly.pdbx_seq_one_letter_code
_entity_poly.pdbx_strand_id
1 'polypeptide(L)'
;MHLNREYLCCADAQQAARHLAQSQPLPHDLSSHRDAAEYILSAIAEGWFMLPYWREPASYSREQFGEIHHHLQHHPGLPAAIKAAEAAVNHAKEVFKGPLFELFGSYRNNRLPDPLVMAKNAHQSCPRKPLDFSAWVFTAQEFCDLVDDVSARCQHVHQLADVITWPGMLDEAACLGGKVDRLRAIGRPDWITPIVKSVHYSYLSSSCDAELKRLVAGFSDGRAFVEFVARDRQARDSENQANWRATKAMIRNVAAVLADAKSYHQAVLTKLLRRDLGRHFCVKTVHGLEGTRLVITTDTHLELGDNAKITAPFDLVNWVLALDDAMAKQADDVFGYWEACKAADAALAAMYAAETVHDMAVSASS
;
A
#
# COMPACT_ATOMS: atom_id res chain seq x y z
N MET A 1 25.50 -3.93 -23.13
CA MET A 1 26.38 -5.07 -23.43
C MET A 1 25.52 -6.19 -23.96
N HIS A 2 25.91 -6.79 -25.08
CA HIS A 2 25.23 -7.98 -25.61
C HIS A 2 26.06 -9.20 -25.22
N LEU A 3 25.43 -10.13 -24.49
CA LEU A 3 26.01 -11.43 -24.20
C LEU A 3 26.20 -12.20 -25.52
N ASN A 4 27.42 -12.63 -25.82
CA ASN A 4 27.67 -13.42 -27.03
C ASN A 4 27.45 -14.90 -26.74
N ARG A 5 26.18 -15.31 -26.76
CA ARG A 5 25.76 -16.68 -26.44
C ARG A 5 26.41 -17.73 -27.33
N GLU A 6 26.57 -17.41 -28.61
CA GLU A 6 27.19 -18.31 -29.59
C GLU A 6 28.62 -18.66 -29.18
N TYR A 7 29.36 -17.66 -28.69
CA TYR A 7 30.73 -17.86 -28.22
C TYR A 7 30.75 -18.70 -26.94
N LEU A 8 29.91 -18.34 -25.95
CA LEU A 8 29.88 -19.02 -24.65
C LEU A 8 29.43 -20.48 -24.73
N CYS A 9 28.56 -20.83 -25.69
CA CYS A 9 28.01 -22.18 -25.84
C CYS A 9 28.76 -23.06 -26.87
N CYS A 10 29.72 -22.50 -27.60
CA CYS A 10 30.50 -23.24 -28.58
C CYS A 10 31.58 -24.10 -27.90
N ALA A 11 31.50 -25.42 -28.05
CA ALA A 11 32.46 -26.36 -27.47
C ALA A 11 33.90 -26.11 -27.96
N ASP A 12 34.08 -25.77 -29.23
CA ASP A 12 35.41 -25.49 -29.80
C ASP A 12 35.97 -24.16 -29.29
N ALA A 13 35.13 -23.14 -29.08
CA ALA A 13 35.55 -21.88 -28.45
C ALA A 13 35.95 -22.09 -26.98
N GLN A 14 35.20 -22.91 -26.23
CA GLN A 14 35.55 -23.29 -24.87
C GLN A 14 36.87 -24.08 -24.82
N GLN A 15 37.11 -24.98 -25.77
CA GLN A 15 38.36 -25.73 -25.89
C GLN A 15 39.53 -24.81 -26.24
N ALA A 16 39.34 -23.88 -27.18
CA ALA A 16 40.31 -22.85 -27.51
C ALA A 16 40.65 -21.98 -26.29
N ALA A 17 39.65 -21.60 -25.49
CA ALA A 17 39.85 -20.85 -24.24
C ALA A 17 40.68 -21.64 -23.22
N ARG A 18 40.49 -22.97 -23.10
CA ARG A 18 41.33 -23.82 -22.23
C ARG A 18 42.79 -23.82 -22.65
N HIS A 19 43.08 -23.93 -23.95
CA HIS A 19 44.47 -23.87 -24.46
C HIS A 19 45.11 -22.52 -24.15
N LEU A 20 44.40 -21.43 -24.44
CA LEU A 20 44.88 -20.07 -24.17
C LEU A 20 45.09 -19.82 -22.67
N ALA A 21 44.18 -20.26 -21.79
CA ALA A 21 44.32 -20.14 -20.33
C ALA A 21 45.57 -20.87 -19.80
N GLN A 22 45.98 -21.96 -20.45
CA GLN A 22 47.16 -22.75 -20.08
C GLN A 22 48.45 -22.26 -20.77
N SER A 23 48.41 -21.11 -21.45
CA SER A 23 49.51 -20.60 -22.28
C SER A 23 49.99 -21.59 -23.36
N GLN A 24 49.11 -22.46 -23.84
CA GLN A 24 49.43 -23.44 -24.88
C GLN A 24 49.13 -22.87 -26.28
N PRO A 25 49.90 -23.26 -27.31
CA PRO A 25 49.60 -22.88 -28.67
C PRO A 25 48.25 -23.46 -29.10
N LEU A 26 47.44 -22.64 -29.78
CA LEU A 26 46.17 -23.08 -30.34
C LEU A 26 46.40 -24.06 -31.50
N PRO A 27 45.77 -25.25 -31.48
CA PRO A 27 45.67 -26.12 -32.64
C PRO A 27 45.08 -25.41 -33.87
N HIS A 28 45.46 -25.84 -35.07
CA HIS A 28 45.03 -25.21 -36.32
C HIS A 28 43.50 -25.26 -36.50
N ASP A 29 42.87 -26.37 -36.12
CA ASP A 29 41.42 -26.59 -36.11
C ASP A 29 40.66 -25.67 -35.15
N LEU A 30 41.31 -25.18 -34.10
CA LEU A 30 40.72 -24.25 -33.12
C LEU A 30 41.07 -22.77 -33.38
N SER A 31 41.93 -22.49 -34.36
CA SER A 31 42.46 -21.14 -34.61
C SER A 31 41.38 -20.15 -35.06
N SER A 32 40.32 -20.63 -35.73
CA SER A 32 39.15 -19.83 -36.12
C SER A 32 38.29 -19.37 -34.93
N HIS A 33 38.48 -19.96 -33.75
CA HIS A 33 37.72 -19.65 -32.53
C HIS A 33 38.50 -18.77 -31.53
N ARG A 34 39.62 -18.18 -31.94
CA ARG A 34 40.46 -17.32 -31.07
C ARG A 34 39.68 -16.16 -30.46
N ASP A 35 38.94 -15.40 -31.26
CA ASP A 35 38.18 -14.24 -30.77
C ASP A 35 37.11 -14.66 -29.75
N ALA A 36 36.46 -15.80 -29.99
CA ALA A 36 35.47 -16.37 -29.07
C ALA A 36 36.11 -16.85 -27.77
N ALA A 37 37.30 -17.44 -27.85
CA ALA A 37 38.08 -17.85 -26.70
C ALA A 37 38.54 -16.65 -25.86
N GLU A 38 39.00 -15.57 -26.49
CA GLU A 38 39.38 -14.34 -25.81
C GLU A 38 38.19 -13.69 -25.10
N TYR A 39 37.00 -13.70 -25.72
CA TYR A 39 35.76 -13.25 -25.07
C TYR A 39 35.43 -14.09 -23.83
N ILE A 40 35.50 -15.42 -23.92
CA ILE A 40 35.28 -16.34 -22.78
C ILE A 40 36.29 -16.04 -21.66
N LEU A 41 37.56 -15.86 -21.99
CA LEU A 41 38.59 -15.55 -20.99
C LEU A 41 38.38 -14.20 -20.32
N SER A 42 37.91 -13.18 -21.05
CA SER A 42 37.50 -11.90 -20.46
C SER A 42 36.34 -12.10 -19.48
N ALA A 43 35.32 -12.88 -19.86
CA ALA A 43 34.17 -13.17 -19.01
C ALA A 43 34.56 -13.91 -17.70
N ILE A 44 35.55 -14.80 -17.79
CA ILE A 44 36.11 -15.50 -16.62
C ILE A 44 36.95 -14.56 -15.75
N ALA A 45 37.78 -13.70 -16.37
CA ALA A 45 38.58 -12.72 -15.65
C ALA A 45 37.71 -11.69 -14.91
N GLU A 46 36.57 -11.33 -15.49
CA GLU A 46 35.54 -10.49 -14.87
C GLU A 46 34.69 -11.25 -13.83
N GLY A 47 34.85 -12.57 -13.73
CA GLY A 47 34.26 -13.40 -12.67
C GLY A 47 32.82 -13.82 -12.88
N TRP A 48 32.18 -13.50 -14.02
CA TRP A 48 30.77 -13.80 -14.27
C TRP A 48 30.51 -15.04 -15.12
N PHE A 49 31.56 -15.65 -15.66
CA PHE A 49 31.48 -16.92 -16.39
C PHE A 49 32.51 -17.93 -15.88
N MET A 50 32.23 -19.21 -16.14
CA MET A 50 33.14 -20.33 -15.89
C MET A 50 33.07 -21.32 -17.04
N LEU A 51 34.22 -21.91 -17.38
CA LEU A 51 34.28 -22.99 -18.35
C LEU A 51 33.58 -24.24 -17.77
N PRO A 52 32.68 -24.89 -18.54
CA PRO A 52 32.14 -26.19 -18.15
C PRO A 52 33.26 -27.19 -17.89
N TYR A 53 33.10 -28.11 -16.94
CA TYR A 53 34.13 -29.10 -16.60
C TYR A 53 34.29 -30.17 -17.69
N TRP A 54 33.17 -30.67 -18.21
CA TRP A 54 33.16 -31.69 -19.25
C TRP A 54 33.05 -31.08 -20.65
N ARG A 55 33.66 -31.71 -21.65
CA ARG A 55 33.65 -31.25 -23.05
C ARG A 55 32.35 -31.63 -23.76
N GLU A 56 31.92 -32.87 -23.62
CA GLU A 56 30.75 -33.41 -24.30
C GLU A 56 29.85 -34.20 -23.34
N PRO A 57 28.63 -33.73 -23.05
CA PRO A 57 28.17 -32.35 -23.27
C PRO A 57 28.97 -31.35 -22.43
N ALA A 58 29.07 -30.10 -22.93
CA ALA A 58 29.71 -28.95 -22.29
C ALA A 58 29.07 -28.60 -20.92
N SER A 59 29.28 -29.47 -19.93
CA SER A 59 28.49 -29.56 -18.71
C SER A 59 29.29 -29.26 -17.46
N TYR A 60 28.62 -28.65 -16.50
CA TYR A 60 29.22 -28.24 -15.24
C TYR A 60 29.23 -29.39 -14.24
N SER A 61 30.25 -29.39 -13.36
CA SER A 61 30.30 -30.31 -12.23
C SER A 61 29.34 -29.88 -11.12
N ARG A 62 29.15 -30.76 -10.12
CA ARG A 62 28.33 -30.44 -8.93
C ARG A 62 28.90 -29.26 -8.14
N GLU A 63 30.23 -29.16 -8.04
CA GLU A 63 30.92 -28.07 -7.36
C GLU A 63 30.67 -26.74 -8.09
N GLN A 64 30.87 -26.74 -9.42
CA GLN A 64 30.59 -25.58 -10.26
C GLN A 64 29.13 -25.13 -10.17
N PHE A 65 28.19 -26.09 -10.12
CA PHE A 65 26.77 -25.78 -9.90
C PHE A 65 26.51 -25.06 -8.57
N GLY A 66 27.24 -25.43 -7.51
CA GLY A 66 27.20 -24.74 -6.21
C GLY A 66 27.67 -23.28 -6.28
N GLU A 67 28.56 -22.95 -7.21
CA GLU A 67 29.17 -21.63 -7.35
C GLU A 67 28.43 -20.71 -8.34
N ILE A 68 27.38 -21.17 -9.02
CA ILE A 68 26.65 -20.37 -10.02
C ILE A 68 26.24 -18.99 -9.49
N HIS A 69 25.74 -18.92 -8.25
CA HIS A 69 25.30 -17.64 -7.68
C HIS A 69 26.46 -16.68 -7.49
N HIS A 70 27.63 -17.22 -7.15
CA HIS A 70 28.86 -16.45 -7.03
C HIS A 70 29.27 -15.87 -8.39
N HIS A 71 29.03 -16.55 -9.51
CA HIS A 71 29.30 -15.97 -10.83
C HIS A 71 28.22 -14.98 -11.27
N LEU A 72 26.94 -15.30 -11.07
CA LEU A 72 25.83 -14.42 -11.45
C LEU A 72 25.85 -13.06 -10.72
N GLN A 73 26.37 -13.00 -9.49
CA GLN A 73 26.50 -11.73 -8.75
C GLN A 73 27.54 -10.77 -9.38
N HIS A 74 28.47 -11.29 -10.19
CA HIS A 74 29.47 -10.51 -10.91
C HIS A 74 29.00 -10.08 -12.30
N HIS A 75 27.73 -10.34 -12.64
CA HIS A 75 27.19 -9.98 -13.94
C HIS A 75 27.42 -8.48 -14.25
N PRO A 76 27.98 -8.14 -15.42
CA PRO A 76 28.45 -6.78 -15.74
C PRO A 76 27.34 -5.73 -15.78
N GLY A 77 26.08 -6.16 -15.96
CA GLY A 77 24.92 -5.27 -15.90
C GLY A 77 24.49 -4.86 -14.48
N LEU A 78 24.94 -5.58 -13.43
CA LEU A 78 24.48 -5.33 -12.05
C LEU A 78 24.94 -3.98 -11.49
N PRO A 79 26.22 -3.57 -11.61
CA PRO A 79 26.66 -2.29 -11.05
C PRO A 79 25.88 -1.09 -11.61
N ALA A 80 25.61 -1.10 -12.92
CA ALA A 80 24.82 -0.05 -13.57
C ALA A 80 23.36 -0.05 -13.10
N ALA A 81 22.74 -1.22 -12.99
CA ALA A 81 21.37 -1.35 -12.50
C ALA A 81 21.23 -0.92 -11.03
N ILE A 82 22.18 -1.30 -10.16
CA ILE A 82 22.22 -0.87 -8.76
C ILE A 82 22.34 0.64 -8.68
N LYS A 83 23.26 1.25 -9.43
CA LYS A 83 23.44 2.71 -9.44
C LYS A 83 22.18 3.45 -9.91
N ALA A 84 21.51 2.95 -10.96
CA ALA A 84 20.25 3.51 -11.45
C ALA A 84 19.13 3.39 -10.40
N ALA A 85 19.03 2.24 -9.73
CA ALA A 85 18.07 2.03 -8.66
C ALA A 85 18.31 2.95 -7.45
N GLU A 86 19.57 3.13 -7.02
CA GLU A 86 19.94 4.05 -5.94
C GLU A 86 19.55 5.49 -6.28
N ALA A 87 19.85 5.93 -7.50
CA ALA A 87 19.45 7.25 -7.99
C ALA A 87 17.92 7.42 -7.99
N ALA A 88 17.17 6.42 -8.43
CA ALA A 88 15.71 6.45 -8.45
C ALA A 88 15.11 6.51 -7.04
N VAL A 89 15.64 5.71 -6.10
CA VAL A 89 15.19 5.75 -4.69
C VAL A 89 15.51 7.09 -4.05
N ASN A 90 16.69 7.65 -4.30
CA ASN A 90 17.05 8.96 -3.78
C ASN A 90 16.18 10.07 -4.37
N HIS A 91 15.93 10.03 -5.68
CA HIS A 91 14.97 10.94 -6.31
C HIS A 91 13.58 10.82 -5.68
N ALA A 92 13.07 9.60 -5.49
CA ALA A 92 11.79 9.39 -4.83
C ALA A 92 11.74 9.98 -3.42
N LYS A 93 12.83 9.87 -2.63
CA LYS A 93 12.92 10.52 -1.30
C LYS A 93 12.82 12.04 -1.35
N GLU A 94 13.33 12.64 -2.42
CA GLU A 94 13.35 14.09 -2.59
C GLU A 94 12.00 14.63 -3.08
N VAL A 95 11.35 13.93 -4.01
CA VAL A 95 10.15 14.46 -4.70
C VAL A 95 8.82 13.91 -4.17
N PHE A 96 8.81 12.70 -3.63
CA PHE A 96 7.58 12.08 -3.14
C PHE A 96 7.31 12.54 -1.70
N LYS A 97 6.17 13.19 -1.49
CA LYS A 97 5.78 13.74 -0.18
C LYS A 97 5.17 12.71 0.78
N GLY A 98 4.82 11.53 0.27
CA GLY A 98 4.27 10.43 1.06
C GLY A 98 5.36 9.53 1.67
N PRO A 99 4.99 8.64 2.59
CA PRO A 99 5.92 7.66 3.12
C PRO A 99 6.34 6.65 2.05
N LEU A 100 7.65 6.40 1.89
CA LEU A 100 8.16 5.52 0.83
C LEU A 100 7.61 4.09 0.85
N PHE A 101 7.18 3.56 2.01
CA PHE A 101 6.56 2.23 2.08
C PHE A 101 5.16 2.19 1.43
N GLU A 102 4.53 3.35 1.24
CA GLU A 102 3.34 3.46 0.42
C GLU A 102 3.67 3.53 -1.07
N LEU A 103 4.91 3.83 -1.47
CA LEU A 103 5.32 3.80 -2.88
C LEU A 103 5.89 2.42 -3.26
N PHE A 104 6.85 1.95 -2.47
CA PHE A 104 7.57 0.70 -2.68
C PHE A 104 7.09 -0.40 -1.73
N GLY A 105 6.90 -1.59 -2.26
CA GLY A 105 6.49 -2.76 -1.49
C GLY A 105 6.30 -3.99 -2.38
N SER A 106 5.48 -4.93 -1.90
CA SER A 106 5.12 -6.10 -2.69
C SER A 106 4.06 -5.76 -3.74
N TYR A 107 4.18 -6.33 -4.94
CA TYR A 107 3.14 -6.28 -5.97
C TYR A 107 1.77 -6.75 -5.44
N ARG A 108 1.76 -7.71 -4.49
CA ARG A 108 0.53 -8.21 -3.85
C ARG A 108 -0.24 -7.13 -3.07
N ASN A 109 0.43 -6.04 -2.70
CA ASN A 109 -0.15 -4.93 -1.96
C ASN A 109 -0.44 -3.72 -2.87
N ASN A 110 -0.46 -3.91 -4.20
CA ASN A 110 -0.62 -2.84 -5.18
C ASN A 110 0.41 -1.71 -4.98
N ARG A 111 1.67 -2.06 -4.69
CA ARG A 111 2.80 -1.12 -4.59
C ARG A 111 3.81 -1.40 -5.70
N LEU A 112 4.61 -0.40 -6.05
CA LEU A 112 5.73 -0.62 -6.96
C LEU A 112 6.74 -1.54 -6.29
N PRO A 113 7.43 -2.41 -7.04
CA PRO A 113 8.53 -3.14 -6.46
C PRO A 113 9.66 -2.16 -6.11
N ASP A 114 10.41 -2.44 -5.04
CA ASP A 114 11.58 -1.63 -4.67
C ASP A 114 12.71 -1.87 -5.69
N PRO A 115 13.11 -0.85 -6.48
CA PRO A 115 14.12 -1.02 -7.52
C PRO A 115 15.48 -1.43 -6.96
N LEU A 116 15.84 -0.99 -5.74
CA LEU A 116 17.13 -1.29 -5.13
C LEU A 116 17.19 -2.73 -4.63
N VAL A 117 16.12 -3.20 -3.99
CA VAL A 117 15.99 -4.60 -3.59
C VAL A 117 16.00 -5.50 -4.81
N MET A 118 15.29 -5.13 -5.87
CA MET A 118 15.31 -5.86 -7.14
C MET A 118 16.71 -5.95 -7.75
N ALA A 119 17.44 -4.84 -7.80
CA ALA A 119 18.79 -4.80 -8.38
C ALA A 119 19.78 -5.67 -7.60
N LYS A 120 19.81 -5.53 -6.26
CA LYS A 120 20.72 -6.29 -5.39
C LYS A 120 20.45 -7.80 -5.45
N ASN A 121 19.20 -8.20 -5.62
CA ASN A 121 18.78 -9.61 -5.64
C ASN A 121 18.57 -10.18 -7.05
N ALA A 122 18.94 -9.45 -8.11
CA ALA A 122 18.72 -9.89 -9.49
C ALA A 122 19.41 -11.22 -9.80
N HIS A 123 20.64 -11.42 -9.29
CA HIS A 123 21.42 -12.66 -9.43
C HIS A 123 20.75 -13.91 -8.80
N GLN A 124 19.84 -13.72 -7.84
CA GLN A 124 19.13 -14.81 -7.17
C GLN A 124 17.77 -15.12 -7.83
N SER A 125 17.29 -14.20 -8.67
CA SER A 125 15.93 -14.24 -9.22
C SER A 125 15.90 -14.88 -10.62
N CYS A 126 16.49 -16.07 -10.74
CA CYS A 126 16.62 -16.80 -12.01
C CYS A 126 15.57 -17.93 -12.10
N PRO A 127 14.41 -17.72 -12.74
CA PRO A 127 13.33 -18.73 -12.81
C PRO A 127 13.73 -20.02 -13.52
N ARG A 128 14.74 -19.97 -14.40
CA ARG A 128 15.22 -21.14 -15.14
C ARG A 128 16.26 -21.96 -14.37
N LYS A 129 16.65 -21.54 -13.16
CA LYS A 129 17.63 -22.27 -12.35
C LYS A 129 17.05 -23.62 -11.88
N PRO A 130 17.72 -24.74 -12.14
CA PRO A 130 17.33 -26.03 -11.57
C PRO A 130 17.36 -25.99 -10.04
N LEU A 131 16.41 -26.69 -9.41
CA LEU A 131 16.37 -26.86 -7.95
C LEU A 131 17.53 -27.73 -7.46
N ASP A 132 17.77 -28.84 -8.17
CA ASP A 132 18.80 -29.81 -7.84
C ASP A 132 19.78 -29.98 -9.01
N PHE A 133 21.02 -30.33 -8.67
CA PHE A 133 22.03 -30.68 -9.65
C PHE A 133 21.71 -32.06 -10.27
N SER A 134 21.77 -32.13 -11.60
CA SER A 134 21.77 -33.38 -12.34
C SER A 134 22.97 -33.40 -13.27
N ALA A 135 23.78 -34.45 -13.16
CA ALA A 135 24.97 -34.61 -14.00
C ALA A 135 24.59 -34.58 -15.48
N TRP A 136 25.40 -33.91 -16.30
CA TRP A 136 25.23 -33.79 -17.75
C TRP A 136 24.00 -32.99 -18.24
N VAL A 137 23.14 -32.54 -17.32
CA VAL A 137 21.92 -31.76 -17.65
C VAL A 137 22.20 -30.26 -17.61
N PHE A 138 23.01 -29.78 -16.66
CA PHE A 138 23.34 -28.36 -16.57
C PHE A 138 24.57 -28.04 -17.42
N THR A 139 24.36 -27.47 -18.60
CA THR A 139 25.37 -27.13 -19.59
C THR A 139 25.62 -25.63 -19.70
N ALA A 140 26.58 -25.22 -20.53
CA ALA A 140 26.82 -23.82 -20.88
C ALA A 140 25.54 -23.10 -21.34
N GLN A 141 24.63 -23.81 -22.00
CA GLN A 141 23.35 -23.28 -22.47
C GLN A 141 22.46 -22.87 -21.29
N GLU A 142 22.25 -23.76 -20.32
CA GLU A 142 21.47 -23.47 -19.11
C GLU A 142 22.13 -22.37 -18.27
N PHE A 143 23.47 -22.32 -18.19
CA PHE A 143 24.15 -21.22 -17.52
C PHE A 143 23.87 -19.88 -18.21
N CYS A 144 23.99 -19.81 -19.54
CA CYS A 144 23.68 -18.60 -20.31
C CYS A 144 22.21 -18.17 -20.14
N ASP A 145 21.28 -19.12 -19.99
CA ASP A 145 19.89 -18.80 -19.65
C ASP A 145 19.76 -18.08 -18.31
N LEU A 146 20.53 -18.46 -17.29
CA LEU A 146 20.54 -17.73 -16.02
C LEU A 146 21.14 -16.33 -16.17
N VAL A 147 22.19 -16.19 -16.99
CA VAL A 147 22.78 -14.87 -17.26
C VAL A 147 21.79 -13.96 -18.01
N ASP A 148 21.02 -14.50 -18.94
CA ASP A 148 19.95 -13.78 -19.64
C ASP A 148 18.82 -13.38 -18.67
N ASP A 149 18.47 -14.24 -17.70
CA ASP A 149 17.52 -13.88 -16.63
C ASP A 149 18.01 -12.67 -15.82
N VAL A 150 19.30 -12.64 -15.44
CA VAL A 150 19.89 -11.49 -14.72
C VAL A 150 19.90 -10.24 -15.60
N SER A 151 20.24 -10.37 -16.88
CA SER A 151 20.19 -9.26 -17.85
C SER A 151 18.80 -8.67 -17.99
N ALA A 152 17.76 -9.52 -18.11
CA ALA A 152 16.38 -9.09 -18.18
C ALA A 152 15.95 -8.35 -16.90
N ARG A 153 16.40 -8.81 -15.73
CA ARG A 153 16.16 -8.12 -14.45
C ARG A 153 16.85 -6.76 -14.38
N CYS A 154 18.10 -6.64 -14.81
CA CYS A 154 18.80 -5.35 -14.90
C CYS A 154 18.03 -4.37 -15.79
N GLN A 155 17.60 -4.80 -16.99
CA GLN A 155 16.81 -3.97 -17.90
C GLN A 155 15.48 -3.52 -17.25
N HIS A 156 14.83 -4.42 -16.54
CA HIS A 156 13.60 -4.11 -15.82
C HIS A 156 13.81 -3.06 -14.72
N VAL A 157 14.92 -3.14 -13.98
CA VAL A 157 15.31 -2.14 -12.98
C VAL A 157 15.55 -0.78 -13.65
N HIS A 158 16.21 -0.73 -14.80
CA HIS A 158 16.40 0.51 -15.55
C HIS A 158 15.07 1.13 -15.98
N GLN A 159 14.15 0.35 -16.55
CA GLN A 159 12.82 0.85 -16.90
C GLN A 159 12.06 1.41 -15.70
N LEU A 160 12.16 0.75 -14.54
CA LEU A 160 11.53 1.21 -13.30
C LEU A 160 12.17 2.51 -12.79
N ALA A 161 13.50 2.57 -12.80
CA ALA A 161 14.24 3.78 -12.44
C ALA A 161 13.85 4.96 -13.34
N ASP A 162 13.74 4.75 -14.65
CA ASP A 162 13.32 5.77 -15.62
C ASP A 162 11.89 6.26 -15.36
N VAL A 163 10.98 5.36 -14.98
CA VAL A 163 9.61 5.74 -14.59
C VAL A 163 9.60 6.58 -13.32
N ILE A 164 10.30 6.13 -12.28
CA ILE A 164 10.34 6.81 -10.98
C ILE A 164 10.95 8.22 -11.11
N THR A 165 11.97 8.35 -11.95
CA THR A 165 12.68 9.63 -12.20
C THR A 165 12.03 10.48 -13.28
N TRP A 166 10.94 10.01 -13.91
CA TRP A 166 10.26 10.78 -14.94
C TRP A 166 9.59 12.02 -14.34
N PRO A 167 9.81 13.22 -14.92
CA PRO A 167 9.23 14.46 -14.41
C PRO A 167 7.72 14.37 -14.21
N GLY A 168 7.26 14.62 -12.98
CA GLY A 168 5.85 14.60 -12.62
C GLY A 168 5.27 13.21 -12.32
N MET A 169 6.00 12.10 -12.51
CA MET A 169 5.47 10.76 -12.20
C MET A 169 4.99 10.65 -10.75
N LEU A 170 5.80 11.15 -9.82
CA LEU A 170 5.57 11.09 -8.38
C LEU A 170 4.91 12.35 -7.81
N ASP A 171 4.55 13.32 -8.66
CA ASP A 171 3.87 14.55 -8.24
C ASP A 171 2.35 14.39 -8.32
N GLU A 172 1.65 14.51 -7.19
CA GLU A 172 0.19 14.44 -7.13
C GLU A 172 -0.50 15.46 -8.03
N ALA A 173 0.09 16.65 -8.22
CA ALA A 173 -0.50 17.73 -9.02
C ALA A 173 -0.37 17.48 -10.54
N ALA A 174 0.53 16.58 -10.96
CA ALA A 174 0.72 16.27 -12.35
C ALA A 174 -0.49 15.49 -12.93
N CYS A 175 -0.81 15.75 -14.20
CA CYS A 175 -1.94 15.14 -14.88
C CYS A 175 -1.85 13.60 -14.89
N LEU A 176 -2.84 12.93 -14.30
CA LEU A 176 -2.90 11.46 -14.25
C LEU A 176 -2.95 10.83 -15.65
N GLY A 177 -3.66 11.45 -16.60
CA GLY A 177 -3.71 10.97 -17.99
C GLY A 177 -2.32 10.81 -18.60
N GLY A 178 -1.46 11.82 -18.43
CA GLY A 178 -0.09 11.78 -18.94
C GLY A 178 0.76 10.66 -18.32
N LYS A 179 0.57 10.38 -17.02
CA LYS A 179 1.24 9.26 -16.34
C LYS A 179 0.80 7.91 -16.89
N VAL A 180 -0.52 7.73 -17.06
CA VAL A 180 -1.11 6.50 -17.59
C VAL A 180 -0.64 6.23 -19.02
N ASP A 181 -0.66 7.25 -19.88
CA ASP A 181 -0.24 7.12 -21.27
C ASP A 181 1.26 6.77 -21.37
N ARG A 182 2.09 7.38 -20.52
CA ARG A 182 3.52 7.04 -20.43
C ARG A 182 3.73 5.57 -20.04
N LEU A 183 3.03 5.09 -19.01
CA LEU A 183 3.14 3.70 -18.54
C LEU A 183 2.67 2.71 -19.60
N ARG A 184 1.62 3.03 -20.36
CA ARG A 184 1.18 2.22 -21.50
C ARG A 184 2.22 2.20 -22.62
N ALA A 185 2.80 3.36 -22.96
CA ALA A 185 3.78 3.48 -24.03
C ALA A 185 5.05 2.64 -23.77
N ILE A 186 5.44 2.44 -22.51
CA ILE A 186 6.56 1.57 -22.14
C ILE A 186 6.13 0.11 -21.88
N GLY A 187 4.86 -0.25 -22.13
CA GLY A 187 4.34 -1.60 -21.95
C GLY A 187 4.17 -2.03 -20.49
N ARG A 188 3.99 -1.08 -19.55
CA ARG A 188 3.87 -1.33 -18.10
C ARG A 188 2.52 -0.89 -17.52
N PRO A 189 1.37 -1.34 -18.06
CA PRO A 189 0.06 -1.00 -17.51
C PRO A 189 -0.15 -1.56 -16.09
N ASP A 190 0.57 -2.62 -15.72
CA ASP A 190 0.58 -3.20 -14.37
C ASP A 190 1.02 -2.21 -13.28
N TRP A 191 1.78 -1.18 -13.66
CA TRP A 191 2.25 -0.12 -12.75
C TRP A 191 1.26 1.04 -12.57
N ILE A 192 0.15 1.06 -13.31
CA ILE A 192 -0.86 2.13 -13.17
C ILE A 192 -1.51 2.09 -11.79
N THR A 193 -1.98 0.92 -11.35
CA THR A 193 -2.61 0.75 -10.03
C THR A 193 -1.73 1.26 -8.88
N PRO A 194 -0.46 0.82 -8.74
CA PRO A 194 0.39 1.32 -7.67
C PRO A 194 0.65 2.82 -7.78
N ILE A 195 0.92 3.37 -8.96
CA ILE A 195 1.11 4.82 -9.11
C ILE A 195 -0.14 5.60 -8.68
N VAL A 196 -1.33 5.18 -9.12
CA VAL A 196 -2.59 5.84 -8.75
C VAL A 196 -2.83 5.79 -7.24
N LYS A 197 -2.68 4.61 -6.61
CA LYS A 197 -2.95 4.43 -5.17
C LYS A 197 -1.87 5.02 -4.26
N SER A 198 -0.64 5.14 -4.74
CA SER A 198 0.47 5.69 -3.95
C SER A 198 0.60 7.20 -4.11
N VAL A 199 0.32 7.74 -5.30
CA VAL A 199 0.59 9.16 -5.62
C VAL A 199 -0.67 10.02 -5.58
N HIS A 200 -1.84 9.50 -6.00
CA HIS A 200 -3.06 10.31 -6.13
C HIS A 200 -4.14 9.98 -5.11
N TYR A 201 -4.30 8.70 -4.76
CA TYR A 201 -5.45 8.26 -3.97
C TYR A 201 -5.07 7.13 -3.00
N SER A 202 -4.64 7.49 -1.79
CA SER A 202 -4.34 6.51 -0.73
C SER A 202 -5.55 5.61 -0.40
N TYR A 203 -6.77 6.15 -0.55
CA TYR A 203 -8.01 5.41 -0.39
C TYR A 203 -8.94 5.61 -1.58
N LEU A 204 -9.42 4.48 -2.12
CA LEU A 204 -10.45 4.41 -3.16
C LEU A 204 -11.58 3.53 -2.66
N SER A 205 -12.79 3.88 -3.08
CA SER A 205 -13.97 3.06 -2.89
C SER A 205 -13.99 1.84 -3.79
N SER A 206 -14.88 0.89 -3.53
CA SER A 206 -15.05 -0.29 -4.38
C SER A 206 -15.46 0.05 -5.82
N SER A 207 -16.28 1.09 -6.02
CA SER A 207 -16.65 1.58 -7.35
C SER A 207 -15.45 2.19 -8.08
N CYS A 208 -14.67 3.03 -7.40
CA CYS A 208 -13.44 3.59 -7.96
C CYS A 208 -12.38 2.52 -8.24
N ASP A 209 -12.26 1.48 -7.40
CA ASP A 209 -11.36 0.35 -7.66
C ASP A 209 -11.78 -0.46 -8.90
N ALA A 210 -13.07 -0.61 -9.15
CA ALA A 210 -13.56 -1.23 -10.39
C ALA A 210 -13.23 -0.36 -11.62
N GLU A 211 -13.39 0.95 -11.52
CA GLU A 211 -13.02 1.88 -12.60
C GLU A 211 -11.50 1.94 -12.82
N LEU A 212 -10.69 1.82 -11.76
CA LEU A 212 -9.23 1.73 -11.88
C LEU A 212 -8.80 0.49 -12.66
N LYS A 213 -9.48 -0.66 -12.47
CA LYS A 213 -9.24 -1.86 -13.29
C LYS A 213 -9.56 -1.63 -14.77
N ARG A 214 -10.62 -0.86 -15.07
CA ARG A 214 -10.97 -0.47 -16.44
C ARG A 214 -9.92 0.45 -17.05
N LEU A 215 -9.39 1.39 -16.27
CA LEU A 215 -8.28 2.25 -16.66
C LEU A 215 -7.03 1.43 -16.99
N VAL A 216 -6.64 0.48 -16.12
CA VAL A 216 -5.49 -0.42 -16.35
C VAL A 216 -5.68 -1.23 -17.63
N ALA A 217 -6.88 -1.76 -17.87
CA ALA A 217 -7.22 -2.55 -19.05
C ALA A 217 -7.39 -1.73 -20.34
N GLY A 218 -7.34 -0.40 -20.28
CA GLY A 218 -7.45 0.46 -21.45
C GLY A 218 -8.89 0.82 -21.86
N PHE A 219 -9.90 0.48 -21.06
CA PHE A 219 -11.30 0.80 -21.34
C PHE A 219 -11.71 2.22 -20.92
N SER A 220 -10.86 2.91 -20.16
CA SER A 220 -11.00 4.33 -19.82
C SER A 220 -9.65 5.05 -19.87
N ASP A 221 -9.69 6.37 -19.99
CA ASP A 221 -8.52 7.24 -19.91
C ASP A 221 -8.39 7.87 -18.51
N GLY A 222 -7.23 8.47 -18.24
CA GLY A 222 -6.95 9.04 -16.93
C GLY A 222 -7.86 10.22 -16.56
N ARG A 223 -8.40 10.96 -17.54
CA ARG A 223 -9.31 12.08 -17.29
C ARG A 223 -10.68 11.56 -16.86
N ALA A 224 -11.23 10.60 -17.59
CA ALA A 224 -12.50 9.94 -17.27
C ALA A 224 -12.45 9.29 -15.87
N PHE A 225 -11.32 8.70 -15.51
CA PHE A 225 -11.11 8.15 -14.16
C PHE A 225 -11.17 9.25 -13.08
N VAL A 226 -10.46 10.37 -13.24
CA VAL A 226 -10.49 11.49 -12.29
C VAL A 226 -11.90 12.06 -12.15
N GLU A 227 -12.61 12.28 -13.25
CA GLU A 227 -14.00 12.76 -13.25
C GLU A 227 -14.95 11.76 -12.58
N PHE A 228 -14.72 10.45 -12.73
CA PHE A 228 -15.47 9.42 -12.01
C PHE A 228 -15.23 9.49 -10.50
N VAL A 229 -13.97 9.54 -10.06
CA VAL A 229 -13.61 9.62 -8.64
C VAL A 229 -14.22 10.87 -7.98
N ALA A 230 -14.19 12.01 -8.67
CA ALA A 230 -14.78 13.25 -8.17
C ALA A 230 -16.30 13.14 -7.97
N ARG A 231 -17.02 12.58 -8.95
CA ARG A 231 -18.48 12.35 -8.84
C ARG A 231 -18.83 11.35 -7.74
N ASP A 232 -18.06 10.27 -7.64
CA ASP A 232 -18.26 9.23 -6.62
C ASP A 232 -18.03 9.77 -5.20
N ARG A 233 -17.02 10.63 -5.01
CA ARG A 233 -16.82 11.37 -3.75
C ARG A 233 -17.98 12.29 -3.43
N GLN A 234 -18.37 13.15 -4.38
CA GLN A 234 -19.49 14.08 -4.19
C GLN A 234 -20.80 13.37 -3.85
N ALA A 235 -21.09 12.24 -4.51
CA ALA A 235 -22.28 11.44 -4.24
C ALA A 235 -22.27 10.88 -2.81
N ARG A 236 -21.14 10.35 -2.35
CA ARG A 236 -21.01 9.85 -0.98
C ARG A 236 -21.05 10.95 0.06
N ASP A 237 -20.42 12.10 -0.19
CA ASP A 237 -20.47 13.22 0.73
C ASP A 237 -21.92 13.72 0.89
N SER A 238 -22.67 13.76 -0.21
CA SER A 238 -24.10 14.12 -0.21
C SER A 238 -24.95 13.09 0.57
N GLU A 239 -24.69 11.80 0.37
CA GLU A 239 -25.37 10.72 1.10
C GLU A 239 -25.03 10.75 2.60
N ASN A 240 -23.75 10.91 2.95
CA ASN A 240 -23.29 11.05 4.31
C ASN A 240 -23.94 12.25 5.01
N GLN A 241 -24.01 13.41 4.34
CA GLN A 241 -24.68 14.59 4.88
C GLN A 241 -26.19 14.37 5.06
N ALA A 242 -26.85 13.63 4.16
CA ALA A 242 -28.24 13.24 4.34
C ALA A 242 -28.44 12.31 5.55
N ASN A 243 -27.54 11.34 5.73
CA ASN A 243 -27.55 10.43 6.88
C ASN A 243 -27.34 11.19 8.20
N TRP A 244 -26.38 12.12 8.26
CA TRP A 244 -26.14 12.93 9.46
C TRP A 244 -27.30 13.87 9.78
N ARG A 245 -27.98 14.43 8.77
CA ARG A 245 -29.24 15.16 8.99
C ARG A 245 -30.33 14.28 9.61
N ALA A 246 -30.45 13.02 9.17
CA ALA A 246 -31.38 12.08 9.76
C ALA A 246 -30.99 11.74 11.21
N THR A 247 -29.70 11.52 11.49
CA THR A 247 -29.18 11.30 12.86
C THR A 247 -29.47 12.49 13.78
N LYS A 248 -29.25 13.72 13.31
CA LYS A 248 -29.55 14.95 14.06
C LYS A 248 -31.05 15.08 14.37
N ALA A 249 -31.90 14.78 13.38
CA ALA A 249 -33.34 14.74 13.60
C ALA A 249 -33.76 13.66 14.61
N MET A 250 -33.10 12.50 14.59
CA MET A 250 -33.31 11.43 15.56
C MET A 250 -32.91 11.86 16.98
N ILE A 251 -31.73 12.47 17.15
CA ILE A 251 -31.28 13.01 18.45
C ILE A 251 -32.29 14.03 18.99
N ARG A 252 -32.74 14.95 18.15
CA ARG A 252 -33.78 15.93 18.51
C ARG A 252 -35.09 15.27 18.96
N ASN A 253 -35.53 14.23 18.27
CA ASN A 253 -36.74 13.51 18.65
C ASN A 253 -36.57 12.79 20.00
N VAL A 254 -35.40 12.19 20.25
CA VAL A 254 -35.06 11.60 21.56
C VAL A 254 -35.08 12.68 22.64
N ALA A 255 -34.41 13.81 22.42
CA ALA A 255 -34.36 14.93 23.35
C ALA A 255 -35.76 15.47 23.67
N ALA A 256 -36.61 15.68 22.66
CA ALA A 256 -38.00 16.12 22.85
C ALA A 256 -38.82 15.16 23.72
N VAL A 257 -38.72 13.85 23.48
CA VAL A 257 -39.41 12.84 24.30
C VAL A 257 -38.90 12.84 25.74
N LEU A 258 -37.60 13.05 25.96
CA LEU A 258 -37.01 13.11 27.29
C LEU A 258 -37.31 14.42 28.03
N ALA A 259 -37.50 15.53 27.32
CA ALA A 259 -37.89 16.81 27.92
C ALA A 259 -39.26 16.71 28.63
N ASP A 260 -40.15 15.85 28.14
CA ASP A 260 -41.47 15.59 28.73
C ASP A 260 -41.43 14.55 29.89
N ALA A 261 -40.24 14.06 30.27
CA ALA A 261 -40.12 13.03 31.29
C ALA A 261 -40.46 13.57 32.69
N LYS A 262 -41.46 12.95 33.34
CA LYS A 262 -41.86 13.27 34.73
C LYS A 262 -41.07 12.51 35.80
N SER A 263 -40.28 11.51 35.38
CA SER A 263 -39.49 10.67 36.26
C SER A 263 -38.27 10.17 35.51
N TYR A 264 -37.13 10.19 36.19
CA TYR A 264 -35.85 9.78 35.63
C TYR A 264 -35.54 8.30 35.88
N HIS A 265 -36.47 7.47 36.36
CA HIS A 265 -36.17 6.04 36.51
C HIS A 265 -35.94 5.38 35.15
N GLN A 266 -34.85 4.61 35.01
CA GLN A 266 -34.42 3.97 33.76
C GLN A 266 -35.54 3.19 33.04
N ALA A 267 -36.34 2.43 33.79
CA ALA A 267 -37.47 1.67 33.24
C ALA A 267 -38.58 2.57 32.70
N VAL A 268 -38.82 3.71 33.35
CA VAL A 268 -39.81 4.71 32.93
C VAL A 268 -39.35 5.41 31.66
N LEU A 269 -38.10 5.87 31.61
CA LEU A 269 -37.49 6.47 30.42
C LEU A 269 -37.50 5.51 29.23
N THR A 270 -37.18 4.24 29.47
CA THR A 270 -37.25 3.20 28.42
C THR A 270 -38.69 3.01 27.91
N LYS A 271 -39.68 2.97 28.80
CA LYS A 271 -41.09 2.84 28.39
C LYS A 271 -41.55 4.05 27.59
N LEU A 272 -41.11 5.25 27.98
CA LEU A 272 -41.41 6.51 27.31
C LEU A 272 -40.83 6.54 25.89
N LEU A 273 -39.52 6.29 25.75
CA LEU A 273 -38.84 6.22 24.45
C LEU A 273 -39.45 5.17 23.52
N ARG A 274 -39.77 3.97 24.04
CA ARG A 274 -40.39 2.92 23.23
C ARG A 274 -41.78 3.25 22.75
N ARG A 275 -42.55 3.98 23.56
CA ARG A 275 -43.92 4.39 23.22
C ARG A 275 -43.91 5.37 22.05
N ASP A 276 -43.00 6.34 22.06
CA ASP A 276 -43.05 7.47 21.14
C ASP A 276 -42.13 7.29 19.91
N LEU A 277 -41.02 6.56 20.06
CA LEU A 277 -40.01 6.37 18.99
C LEU A 277 -39.89 4.90 18.53
N GLY A 278 -40.51 3.97 19.26
CA GLY A 278 -40.56 2.56 18.90
C GLY A 278 -39.55 1.67 19.65
N ARG A 279 -39.68 0.35 19.46
CA ARG A 279 -39.03 -0.69 20.28
C ARG A 279 -37.50 -0.64 20.34
N HIS A 280 -36.85 -0.03 19.35
CA HIS A 280 -35.39 0.05 19.24
C HIS A 280 -34.79 1.07 20.20
N PHE A 281 -35.58 2.04 20.66
CA PHE A 281 -35.13 3.06 21.60
C PHE A 281 -35.27 2.57 23.04
N CYS A 282 -34.16 2.51 23.79
CA CYS A 282 -34.21 2.23 25.22
C CYS A 282 -32.95 2.65 25.97
N VAL A 283 -33.10 2.86 27.28
CA VAL A 283 -31.98 3.16 28.18
C VAL A 283 -31.38 1.84 28.67
N LYS A 284 -30.10 1.62 28.38
CA LYS A 284 -29.37 0.42 28.77
C LYS A 284 -28.19 0.77 29.66
N THR A 285 -27.88 -0.17 30.53
CA THR A 285 -26.65 -0.17 31.31
C THR A 285 -25.62 -0.98 30.54
N VAL A 286 -24.50 -0.35 30.21
CA VAL A 286 -23.35 -0.98 29.53
C VAL A 286 -22.23 -1.14 30.54
N HIS A 287 -21.70 -2.36 30.62
CA HIS A 287 -20.56 -2.68 31.47
C HIS A 287 -19.32 -2.80 30.58
N GLY A 288 -18.34 -1.93 30.81
CA GLY A 288 -17.06 -1.92 30.11
C GLY A 288 -15.88 -2.01 31.06
N LEU A 289 -14.67 -2.06 30.48
CA LEU A 289 -13.40 -2.07 31.24
C LEU A 289 -13.24 -0.82 32.12
N GLU A 290 -13.83 0.31 31.71
CA GLU A 290 -13.77 1.58 32.43
C GLU A 290 -14.91 1.76 33.46
N GLY A 291 -15.74 0.73 33.68
CA GLY A 291 -16.84 0.75 34.63
C GLY A 291 -18.22 0.62 33.99
N THR A 292 -19.25 1.00 34.75
CA THR A 292 -20.66 0.91 34.34
C THR A 292 -21.15 2.27 33.87
N ARG A 293 -21.85 2.32 32.74
CA ARG A 293 -22.46 3.55 32.19
C ARG A 293 -23.86 3.32 31.66
N LEU A 294 -24.65 4.39 31.57
CA LEU A 294 -25.97 4.41 30.96
C LEU A 294 -25.87 5.04 29.57
N VAL A 295 -26.53 4.40 28.60
CA VAL A 295 -26.63 4.87 27.22
C VAL A 295 -28.05 4.75 26.71
N ILE A 296 -28.38 5.54 25.69
CA ILE A 296 -29.62 5.35 24.91
C ILE A 296 -29.26 4.64 23.61
N THR A 297 -29.70 3.39 23.50
CA THR A 297 -29.72 2.68 22.21
C THR A 297 -30.77 3.29 21.29
N THR A 298 -30.44 3.50 20.03
CA THR A 298 -31.32 4.09 19.01
C THR A 298 -31.66 3.08 17.90
N ASP A 299 -32.46 3.48 16.92
CA ASP A 299 -32.77 2.68 15.73
C ASP A 299 -31.60 2.62 14.74
N THR A 300 -30.73 3.62 14.77
CA THR A 300 -29.39 3.56 14.21
C THR A 300 -28.46 2.82 15.18
N HIS A 301 -27.38 2.19 14.69
CA HIS A 301 -26.39 1.56 15.57
C HIS A 301 -25.56 2.57 16.41
N LEU A 302 -26.08 3.79 16.61
CA LEU A 302 -25.53 4.84 17.45
C LEU A 302 -26.09 4.71 18.87
N GLU A 303 -25.19 4.68 19.85
CA GLU A 303 -25.53 4.72 21.27
C GLU A 303 -25.21 6.12 21.83
N LEU A 304 -26.24 6.82 22.32
CA LEU A 304 -26.08 8.16 22.88
C LEU A 304 -25.55 8.06 24.32
N GLY A 305 -24.51 8.82 24.63
CA GLY A 305 -23.87 8.84 25.96
C GLY A 305 -22.74 7.80 26.14
N ASP A 306 -22.37 7.04 25.11
CA ASP A 306 -21.39 5.95 25.22
C ASP A 306 -20.02 6.41 25.76
N ASN A 307 -19.57 7.61 25.37
CA ASN A 307 -18.29 8.17 25.83
C ASN A 307 -18.41 9.10 27.05
N ALA A 308 -19.63 9.46 27.47
CA ALA A 308 -19.86 10.47 28.50
C ALA A 308 -19.74 9.93 29.95
N LYS A 309 -19.52 8.62 30.12
CA LYS A 309 -19.37 7.94 31.43
C LYS A 309 -20.50 8.21 32.42
N ILE A 310 -21.71 8.44 31.90
CA ILE A 310 -22.88 8.81 32.70
C ILE A 310 -23.38 7.60 33.47
N THR A 311 -23.63 7.75 34.77
CA THR A 311 -24.12 6.65 35.63
C THR A 311 -25.52 6.88 36.16
N ALA A 312 -25.99 8.13 36.23
CA ALA A 312 -27.35 8.45 36.65
C ALA A 312 -28.27 8.74 35.46
N PRO A 313 -29.52 8.27 35.48
CA PRO A 313 -30.48 8.56 34.42
C PRO A 313 -30.84 10.04 34.24
N PHE A 314 -30.80 10.83 35.32
CA PHE A 314 -31.04 12.28 35.26
C PHE A 314 -29.96 12.98 34.42
N ASP A 315 -28.70 12.66 34.68
CA ASP A 315 -27.56 13.16 33.93
C ASP A 315 -27.62 12.77 32.47
N LEU A 316 -28.08 11.54 32.18
CA LEU A 316 -28.24 11.06 30.80
C LEU A 316 -29.30 11.88 30.06
N VAL A 317 -30.41 12.21 30.70
CA VAL A 317 -31.43 13.08 30.11
C VAL A 317 -30.87 14.47 29.83
N ASN A 318 -30.24 15.11 30.82
CA ASN A 318 -29.68 16.46 30.65
C ASN A 318 -28.57 16.50 29.60
N TRP A 319 -27.74 15.45 29.53
CA TRP A 319 -26.72 15.33 28.50
C TRP A 319 -27.32 15.23 27.10
N VAL A 320 -28.39 14.45 26.91
CA VAL A 320 -29.07 14.34 25.60
C VAL A 320 -29.76 15.63 25.20
N LEU A 321 -30.34 16.38 26.14
CA LEU A 321 -30.89 17.71 25.88
C LEU A 321 -29.80 18.70 25.46
N ALA A 322 -28.67 18.71 26.18
CA ALA A 322 -27.53 19.54 25.84
C ALA A 322 -26.89 19.14 24.49
N LEU A 323 -26.91 17.84 24.15
CA LEU A 323 -26.46 17.35 22.86
C LEU A 323 -27.32 17.87 21.71
N ASP A 324 -28.66 17.87 21.84
CA ASP A 324 -29.56 18.43 20.83
C ASP A 324 -29.29 19.93 20.61
N ASP A 325 -29.22 20.71 21.69
CA ASP A 325 -28.92 22.14 21.64
C ASP A 325 -27.55 22.43 20.99
N ALA A 326 -26.54 21.61 21.28
CA ALA A 326 -25.23 21.73 20.68
C ALA A 326 -25.25 21.34 19.19
N MET A 327 -25.91 20.23 18.84
CA MET A 327 -26.05 19.75 17.47
C MET A 327 -26.70 20.80 16.56
N ALA A 328 -27.66 21.59 17.06
CA ALA A 328 -28.31 22.66 16.30
C ALA A 328 -27.33 23.67 15.70
N LYS A 329 -26.15 23.86 16.32
CA LYS A 329 -25.11 24.81 15.92
C LYS A 329 -23.97 24.18 15.11
N GLN A 330 -23.95 22.86 14.99
CA GLN A 330 -22.87 22.12 14.33
C GLN A 330 -23.21 21.71 12.89
N ALA A 331 -22.17 21.47 12.09
CA ALA A 331 -22.28 20.91 10.75
C ALA A 331 -22.88 19.50 10.78
N ASP A 332 -23.57 19.13 9.69
CA ASP A 332 -24.19 17.82 9.55
C ASP A 332 -23.17 16.76 9.09
N ASP A 333 -22.16 16.51 9.93
CA ASP A 333 -21.12 15.52 9.72
C ASP A 333 -20.64 14.89 11.04
N VAL A 334 -19.71 13.93 10.95
CA VAL A 334 -19.18 13.19 12.12
C VAL A 334 -18.39 14.08 13.08
N PHE A 335 -17.69 15.09 12.55
CA PHE A 335 -16.90 16.00 13.38
C PHE A 335 -17.80 16.96 14.15
N GLY A 336 -18.86 17.46 13.51
CA GLY A 336 -19.92 18.23 14.14
C GLY A 336 -20.59 17.45 15.29
N TYR A 337 -20.86 16.16 15.09
CA TYR A 337 -21.35 15.29 16.16
C TYR A 337 -20.38 15.18 17.34
N TRP A 338 -19.09 14.96 17.08
CA TRP A 338 -18.09 14.88 18.15
C TRP A 338 -17.92 16.19 18.92
N GLU A 339 -17.94 17.33 18.24
CA GLU A 339 -17.91 18.65 18.89
C GLU A 339 -19.18 18.90 19.71
N ALA A 340 -20.35 18.45 19.23
CA ALA A 340 -21.59 18.53 20.00
C ALA A 340 -21.54 17.65 21.27
N CYS A 341 -20.97 16.44 21.20
CA CYS A 341 -20.75 15.60 22.38
C CYS A 341 -19.87 16.29 23.42
N LYS A 342 -18.76 16.92 23.01
CA LYS A 342 -17.89 17.68 23.92
C LYS A 342 -18.63 18.85 24.58
N ALA A 343 -19.47 19.55 23.82
CA ALA A 343 -20.28 20.64 24.36
C ALA A 343 -21.33 20.13 25.36
N ALA A 344 -21.93 18.96 25.11
CA ALA A 344 -22.86 18.31 26.04
C ALA A 344 -22.15 17.87 27.33
N ASP A 345 -20.95 17.28 27.23
CA ASP A 345 -20.12 16.93 28.39
C ASP A 345 -19.80 18.17 29.24
N ALA A 346 -19.41 19.28 28.59
CA ALA A 346 -19.11 20.54 29.27
C ALA A 346 -20.35 21.16 29.93
N ALA A 347 -21.52 21.08 29.29
CA ALA A 347 -22.77 21.56 29.85
C ALA A 347 -23.17 20.77 31.11
N LEU A 348 -23.01 19.44 31.07
CA LEU A 348 -23.26 18.57 32.22
C LEU A 348 -22.28 18.88 33.37
N ALA A 349 -21.00 19.07 33.07
CA ALA A 349 -20.00 19.47 34.07
C ALA A 349 -20.31 20.85 34.71
N ALA A 350 -20.76 21.80 33.90
CA ALA A 350 -21.14 23.14 34.37
C ALA A 350 -22.38 23.10 35.30
N MET A 351 -23.34 22.20 35.04
CA MET A 351 -24.50 21.98 35.90
C MET A 351 -24.08 21.60 37.33
N TYR A 352 -23.16 20.65 37.48
CA TYR A 352 -22.64 20.27 38.81
C TYR A 352 -21.85 21.38 39.48
N ALA A 353 -21.07 22.14 38.71
CA ALA A 353 -20.32 23.28 39.25
C ALA A 353 -21.28 24.36 39.80
N ALA A 354 -22.39 24.64 39.11
CA ALA A 354 -23.40 25.60 39.54
C ALA A 354 -24.14 25.14 40.81
N GLU A 355 -24.46 23.84 40.91
CA GLU A 355 -25.10 23.25 42.09
C GLU A 355 -24.19 23.31 43.33
N THR A 356 -22.90 23.03 43.16
CA THR A 356 -21.89 23.13 44.22
C THR A 356 -21.73 24.58 44.73
N VAL A 357 -21.77 25.57 43.83
CA VAL A 357 -21.68 27.00 44.22
C VAL A 357 -22.95 27.47 44.95
N HIS A 358 -24.13 26.95 44.58
CA HIS A 358 -25.38 27.27 45.27
C HIS A 358 -25.41 26.71 46.69
N ASP A 359 -24.99 25.45 46.90
CA ASP A 359 -24.93 24.83 48.23
C ASP A 359 -23.90 25.51 49.14
N MET A 360 -22.77 25.96 48.59
CA MET A 360 -21.79 26.75 49.35
C MET A 360 -22.31 28.14 49.74
N ALA A 361 -23.09 28.81 48.87
CA ALA A 361 -23.68 30.12 49.16
C ALA A 361 -24.81 30.06 50.19
N VAL A 362 -25.63 29.01 50.17
CA VAL A 362 -26.69 28.76 51.17
C VAL A 362 -26.07 28.40 52.53
N SER A 363 -24.99 27.61 52.53
CA SER A 363 -24.25 27.25 53.76
C SER A 363 -23.49 28.42 54.38
N ALA A 364 -23.06 29.41 53.59
CA ALA A 364 -22.39 30.63 54.08
C ALA A 364 -23.35 31.73 54.56
N SER A 365 -24.66 31.59 54.27
CA SER A 365 -25.72 32.52 54.68
C SER A 365 -26.53 32.01 55.88
N SER A 366 -26.16 30.85 56.43
CA SER A 366 -26.70 30.21 57.64
C SER A 366 -25.70 30.37 58.78
#